data_AF-A0A661EVU3-F1
#
_entry.id   AF-A0A661EVU3-F1
#
_cell.length_a   1.000
_cell.length_b   1.000
_cell.length_c   1.000
_cell.angle_alpha   90.00
_cell.angle_beta   90.00
_cell.angle_gamma   90.00
#
_symmetry.space_group_name_H-M   'P 1'
#
loop_
_entity.id
_entity.type
_entity.pdbx_description
1 polymer ?
#
loop_
_entity_poly.entity_id
_entity_poly.type
_entity_poly.pdbx_seq_one_letter_code
_entity_poly.pdbx_strand_id
1 'polypeptide(L)'
;SVRSSLNNAFFNIDPNATQDGEAGFSTLSLIGIDVGTDGTLSINDTEFDEKVGENLAALADLFVDTDGFDNGGATVNTAGYFTDTTADTGLTARLVSEIDRLIKNQSGADNTSVKSIFNSRTEAINSQMKRFDTQIESRERYVDRVEANLITKYANLESLISQINSNGAALFA
;
A
#
# COMPACT_ATOMS: atom_id res chain seq x y z
N SER A 1 2.87 7.95 -1.79
CA SER A 1 1.79 7.55 -0.85
C SER A 1 0.63 7.03 -1.67
N VAL A 2 -0.15 6.04 -1.19
CA VAL A 2 -1.29 5.44 -1.93
C VAL A 2 -2.25 6.51 -2.45
N ARG A 3 -2.60 7.49 -1.60
CA ARG A 3 -3.46 8.61 -1.99
C ARG A 3 -2.88 9.46 -3.12
N SER A 4 -1.59 9.76 -3.07
CA SER A 4 -0.93 10.55 -4.11
C SER A 4 -0.78 9.78 -5.42
N SER A 5 -0.63 8.46 -5.40
CA SER A 5 -0.51 7.69 -6.64
C SER A 5 -1.88 7.49 -7.31
N LEU A 6 -2.93 7.25 -6.53
CA LEU A 6 -4.31 7.29 -7.03
C LEU A 6 -4.72 8.67 -7.56
N ASN A 7 -4.37 9.74 -6.84
CA ASN A 7 -4.65 11.11 -7.30
C ASN A 7 -3.93 11.43 -8.62
N ASN A 8 -2.69 10.98 -8.77
CA ASN A 8 -1.95 11.15 -10.01
C ASN A 8 -2.57 10.34 -11.16
N ALA A 9 -3.10 9.15 -10.91
CA ALA A 9 -3.73 8.33 -11.95
C ALA A 9 -5.01 8.96 -12.53
N PHE A 10 -5.77 9.69 -11.71
CA PHE A 10 -7.04 10.32 -12.14
C PHE A 10 -6.89 11.76 -12.64
N PHE A 11 -5.92 12.52 -12.14
CA PHE A 11 -5.86 13.98 -12.35
C PHE A 11 -4.59 14.47 -13.04
N ASN A 12 -3.58 13.62 -13.22
CA ASN A 12 -2.38 13.98 -13.97
C ASN A 12 -2.52 13.53 -15.43
N ILE A 13 -3.27 14.33 -16.19
CA ILE A 13 -3.48 14.12 -17.62
C ILE A 13 -2.44 14.94 -18.37
N ASP A 14 -1.84 14.36 -19.40
CA ASP A 14 -0.80 15.03 -20.19
C ASP A 14 -1.42 16.28 -20.84
N PRO A 15 -0.92 17.50 -20.58
CA PRO A 15 -1.42 18.69 -21.24
C PRO A 15 -1.26 18.64 -22.77
N ASN A 16 -0.44 17.75 -23.33
CA ASN A 16 -0.34 17.56 -24.77
C ASN A 16 -1.46 16.70 -25.37
N ALA A 17 -2.16 15.88 -24.57
CA ALA A 17 -3.39 15.19 -24.99
C ALA A 17 -4.56 16.17 -25.22
N THR A 18 -4.39 17.45 -24.85
CA THR A 18 -5.41 18.51 -25.07
C THR A 18 -5.33 19.19 -26.44
N GLN A 19 -4.44 18.74 -27.34
CA GLN A 19 -4.26 19.42 -28.65
C GLN A 19 -5.26 19.03 -29.75
N ASP A 20 -6.06 17.97 -29.60
CA ASP A 20 -6.96 17.48 -30.66
C ASP A 20 -8.41 17.98 -30.58
N GLY A 21 -8.63 19.18 -30.03
CA GLY A 21 -9.87 19.94 -30.27
C GLY A 21 -11.06 19.66 -29.35
N GLU A 22 -10.91 18.77 -28.36
CA GLU A 22 -11.97 18.47 -27.38
C GLU A 22 -11.81 19.27 -26.06
N ALA A 23 -11.88 20.60 -26.19
CA ALA A 23 -11.80 21.53 -25.06
C ALA A 23 -13.02 21.36 -24.11
N GLY A 24 -12.99 20.35 -23.24
CA GLY A 24 -14.06 20.09 -22.27
C GLY A 24 -14.18 18.64 -21.80
N PHE A 25 -13.50 17.69 -22.44
CA PHE A 25 -13.58 16.27 -22.09
C PHE A 25 -12.25 15.68 -21.60
N SER A 26 -11.25 16.53 -21.37
CA SER A 26 -9.89 16.09 -21.06
C SER A 26 -9.61 15.86 -19.58
N THR A 27 -10.47 16.29 -18.65
CA THR A 27 -10.29 16.03 -17.20
C THR A 27 -11.64 15.78 -16.52
N LEU A 28 -11.61 15.05 -15.39
CA LEU A 28 -12.80 14.81 -14.57
C LEU A 28 -13.49 16.10 -14.12
N SER A 29 -12.72 17.15 -13.80
CA SER A 29 -13.30 18.44 -13.38
C SER A 29 -14.04 19.15 -14.53
N LEU A 30 -13.64 18.94 -15.78
CA LEU A 30 -14.28 19.58 -16.95
C LEU A 30 -15.59 18.91 -17.34
N ILE A 31 -15.83 17.68 -16.86
CA ILE A 31 -17.08 16.94 -17.05
C ILE A 31 -18.00 17.02 -15.81
N GLY A 32 -17.72 17.92 -14.86
CA GLY A 32 -18.52 18.08 -13.65
C GLY A 32 -18.25 17.04 -12.55
N ILE A 33 -17.09 16.39 -12.54
CA ILE A 33 -16.67 15.47 -11.46
C ILE A 33 -15.53 16.12 -10.66
N ASP A 34 -15.84 16.50 -9.43
CA ASP A 34 -14.91 17.12 -8.49
C ASP A 34 -14.41 16.14 -7.43
N VAL A 35 -13.21 16.42 -6.90
CA VAL A 35 -12.62 15.66 -5.80
C VAL A 35 -12.39 16.56 -4.61
N GLY A 36 -13.08 16.23 -3.53
CA GLY A 36 -12.89 16.83 -2.22
C GLY A 36 -11.48 16.56 -1.69
N THR A 37 -11.02 17.44 -0.80
CA THR A 37 -9.69 17.30 -0.15
C THR A 37 -9.54 16.02 0.69
N ASP A 38 -10.64 15.39 1.03
CA ASP A 38 -10.74 14.12 1.75
C ASP A 38 -10.73 12.88 0.82
N GLY A 39 -10.80 13.09 -0.50
CA GLY A 39 -10.92 12.05 -1.51
C GLY A 39 -12.36 11.67 -1.86
N THR A 40 -13.36 12.42 -1.37
CA THR A 40 -14.76 12.24 -1.78
C THR A 40 -14.94 12.71 -3.22
N LEU A 41 -15.64 11.92 -4.04
CA LEU A 41 -16.05 12.32 -5.38
C LEU A 41 -17.43 12.97 -5.30
N SER A 42 -17.58 14.15 -5.89
CA SER A 42 -18.87 14.83 -6.07
C SER A 42 -19.14 15.03 -7.55
N ILE A 43 -20.36 14.74 -7.97
CA ILE A 43 -20.80 14.91 -9.36
C ILE A 43 -21.76 16.11 -9.39
N ASN A 44 -21.50 17.04 -10.29
CA ASN A 44 -22.43 18.09 -10.67
C ASN A 44 -23.33 17.55 -11.78
N ASP A 45 -24.49 16.99 -11.40
CA ASP A 45 -25.41 16.32 -12.33
C ASP A 45 -25.80 17.22 -13.52
N THR A 46 -25.96 18.52 -13.30
CA THR A 46 -26.32 19.47 -14.38
C THR A 46 -25.21 19.59 -15.42
N GLU A 47 -23.97 19.76 -14.98
CA GLU A 47 -22.81 19.90 -15.86
C GLU A 47 -22.45 18.58 -16.54
N PHE A 48 -22.57 17.46 -15.81
CA PHE A 48 -22.36 16.12 -16.36
C PHE A 48 -23.40 15.80 -17.44
N ASP A 49 -24.69 16.09 -17.20
CA ASP A 49 -25.76 15.86 -18.19
C ASP A 49 -25.59 16.76 -19.43
N GLU A 50 -25.16 18.00 -19.26
CA GLU A 50 -24.82 18.89 -20.38
C GLU A 50 -23.69 18.29 -21.25
N LYS A 51 -22.67 17.71 -20.62
CA LYS A 51 -21.54 17.07 -21.32
C LYS A 51 -21.92 15.78 -22.01
N VAL A 52 -22.78 14.96 -21.39
CA VAL A 52 -23.38 13.76 -22.01
C VAL A 52 -24.18 14.16 -23.26
N GLY A 53 -24.94 15.26 -23.19
CA GLY A 53 -25.74 15.77 -24.31
C GLY A 53 -24.90 16.41 -25.42
N GLU A 54 -23.75 17.01 -25.07
CA GLU A 54 -22.83 17.66 -25.99
C GLU A 54 -22.07 16.66 -26.85
N ASN A 55 -21.37 15.70 -26.24
CA ASN A 55 -20.63 14.68 -26.97
C ASN A 55 -20.39 13.42 -26.11
N LEU A 56 -21.29 12.44 -26.23
CA LEU A 56 -21.18 11.16 -25.51
C LEU A 56 -19.93 10.37 -25.92
N ALA A 57 -19.47 10.48 -27.17
CA ALA A 57 -18.30 9.74 -27.65
C ALA A 57 -17.02 10.27 -26.99
N ALA A 58 -16.84 11.59 -26.98
CA ALA A 58 -15.78 12.28 -26.23
C ALA A 58 -15.76 11.92 -24.74
N LEU A 59 -16.94 11.91 -24.13
CA LEU A 59 -17.08 11.55 -22.72
C LEU A 59 -16.70 10.09 -22.45
N ALA A 60 -17.12 9.15 -23.31
CA ALA A 60 -16.78 7.75 -23.19
C ALA A 60 -15.27 7.51 -23.35
N ASP A 61 -14.64 8.28 -24.24
CA ASP A 61 -13.22 8.19 -24.55
C ASP A 61 -12.33 8.50 -23.36
N LEU A 62 -12.67 9.53 -22.59
CA LEU A 62 -12.00 9.86 -21.34
C LEU A 62 -11.92 8.65 -20.37
N PHE A 63 -12.95 7.81 -20.33
CA PHE A 63 -13.02 6.70 -19.36
C PHE A 63 -12.46 5.39 -19.88
N VAL A 64 -12.83 5.00 -21.10
CA VAL A 64 -12.65 3.63 -21.59
C VAL A 64 -11.53 3.52 -22.60
N ASP A 65 -11.11 4.64 -23.22
CA ASP A 65 -10.34 4.62 -24.47
C ASP A 65 -11.16 3.86 -25.53
N THR A 66 -11.92 4.63 -26.31
CA THR A 66 -12.90 4.10 -27.28
C THR A 66 -12.39 4.15 -28.71
N ASP A 67 -11.28 4.86 -28.98
CA ASP A 67 -10.60 4.81 -30.28
C ASP A 67 -9.77 3.54 -30.45
N GLY A 68 -9.43 2.87 -29.34
CA GLY A 68 -9.15 1.44 -29.28
C GLY A 68 -7.69 1.08 -29.56
N PHE A 69 -7.39 -0.19 -29.33
CA PHE A 69 -6.06 -0.77 -29.54
C PHE A 69 -5.57 -0.56 -30.98
N ASP A 70 -4.68 0.41 -31.18
CA ASP A 70 -4.03 0.68 -32.46
C ASP A 70 -2.59 0.20 -32.40
N ASN A 71 -2.30 -0.88 -33.12
CA ASN A 71 -0.94 -1.40 -33.23
C ASN A 71 -0.14 -0.77 -34.38
N GLY A 72 -0.60 0.35 -34.93
CA GLY A 72 0.04 1.07 -36.03
C GLY A 72 0.07 0.27 -37.34
N GLY A 73 -0.87 -0.66 -37.53
CA GLY A 73 -0.92 -1.56 -38.69
C GLY A 73 0.16 -2.65 -38.68
N ALA A 74 0.66 -3.04 -37.52
CA ALA A 74 1.67 -4.09 -37.39
C ALA A 74 1.20 -5.43 -37.99
N THR A 75 2.13 -6.20 -38.57
CA THR A 75 1.84 -7.51 -39.17
C THR A 75 1.44 -8.55 -38.10
N VAL A 76 0.39 -9.34 -38.38
CA VAL A 76 -0.10 -10.41 -37.49
C VAL A 76 1.04 -11.32 -37.04
N ASN A 77 1.13 -11.60 -35.73
CA ASN A 77 2.17 -12.40 -35.05
C ASN A 77 3.56 -11.76 -34.93
N THR A 78 3.68 -10.43 -35.03
CA THR A 78 4.91 -9.71 -34.65
C THR A 78 4.78 -9.05 -33.29
N ALA A 79 5.90 -8.76 -32.61
CA ALA A 79 5.87 -8.13 -31.28
C ALA A 79 5.07 -6.80 -31.27
N GLY A 80 5.14 -6.02 -32.36
CA GLY A 80 4.36 -4.80 -32.55
C GLY A 80 2.86 -5.03 -32.67
N TYR A 81 2.39 -6.21 -33.10
CA TYR A 81 0.96 -6.54 -33.22
C TYR A 81 0.24 -6.55 -31.86
N PHE A 82 0.98 -6.78 -30.78
CA PHE A 82 0.48 -6.81 -29.41
C PHE A 82 0.84 -5.54 -28.61
N THR A 83 1.41 -4.53 -29.28
CA THR A 83 1.79 -3.26 -28.66
C THR A 83 0.81 -2.20 -29.09
N ASP A 84 0.15 -1.57 -28.12
CA ASP A 84 -0.71 -0.43 -28.37
C ASP A 84 0.15 0.82 -28.59
N THR A 85 -0.16 1.57 -29.64
CA THR A 85 0.58 2.77 -30.06
C THR A 85 -0.19 4.05 -29.77
N THR A 86 -1.45 3.97 -29.33
CA THR A 86 -2.16 5.10 -28.75
C THR A 86 -1.54 5.45 -27.38
N ALA A 87 -1.32 6.74 -27.14
CA ALA A 87 -0.76 7.22 -25.87
C ALA A 87 -1.83 7.29 -24.76
N ASP A 88 -3.09 7.25 -25.14
CA ASP A 88 -4.22 7.63 -24.32
C ASP A 88 -4.89 6.42 -23.67
N THR A 89 -4.20 5.86 -22.69
CA THR A 89 -4.85 4.91 -21.76
C THR A 89 -5.99 5.62 -21.03
N GLY A 90 -7.24 5.23 -21.29
CA GLY A 90 -8.41 5.80 -20.62
C GLY A 90 -8.27 5.80 -19.09
N LEU A 91 -8.99 6.70 -18.40
CA LEU A 91 -8.84 6.88 -16.94
C LEU A 91 -9.04 5.56 -16.16
N THR A 92 -9.91 4.67 -16.64
CA THR A 92 -10.13 3.37 -16.00
C THR A 92 -8.94 2.43 -16.14
N ALA A 93 -8.27 2.40 -17.29
CA ALA A 93 -7.07 1.62 -17.52
C ALA A 93 -5.91 2.11 -16.64
N ARG A 94 -5.73 3.44 -16.52
CA ARG A 94 -4.74 4.05 -15.62
C ARG A 94 -5.02 3.70 -14.16
N LEU A 95 -6.27 3.79 -13.73
CA LEU A 95 -6.69 3.41 -12.39
C LEU A 95 -6.37 1.94 -12.11
N VAL A 96 -6.73 1.04 -13.01
CA VAL A 96 -6.48 -0.40 -12.85
C VAL A 96 -4.97 -0.67 -12.79
N SER A 97 -4.17 -0.04 -13.66
CA SER A 97 -2.72 -0.18 -13.62
C SER A 97 -2.12 0.34 -12.32
N GLU A 98 -2.64 1.42 -11.76
CA GLU A 98 -2.13 1.98 -10.51
C GLU A 98 -2.55 1.13 -9.30
N ILE A 99 -3.79 0.64 -9.28
CA ILE A 99 -4.26 -0.35 -8.29
C ILE A 99 -3.40 -1.62 -8.37
N ASP A 100 -3.07 -2.08 -9.57
CA ASP A 100 -2.21 -3.24 -9.76
C ASP A 100 -0.78 -2.97 -9.26
N ARG A 101 -0.21 -1.78 -9.45
CA ARG A 101 1.09 -1.41 -8.84
C ARG A 101 1.03 -1.38 -7.32
N LEU A 102 -0.10 -0.99 -6.75
CA LEU A 102 -0.30 -0.95 -5.32
C LEU A 102 -0.41 -2.37 -4.73
N ILE A 103 -1.11 -3.28 -5.41
CA ILE A 103 -1.46 -4.61 -4.89
C ILE A 103 -0.48 -5.71 -5.35
N LYS A 104 -0.19 -5.76 -6.65
CA LYS A 104 0.59 -6.84 -7.25
C LYS A 104 2.07 -6.49 -7.27
N ASN A 105 2.92 -7.49 -7.06
CA ASN A 105 4.35 -7.36 -7.33
C ASN A 105 4.52 -7.35 -8.85
N GLN A 106 5.12 -6.29 -9.41
CA GLN A 106 5.41 -6.25 -10.83
C GLN A 106 6.69 -7.05 -11.10
N SER A 107 6.58 -8.10 -11.91
CA SER A 107 7.73 -8.89 -12.36
C SER A 107 8.23 -8.30 -13.68
N GLY A 108 9.43 -7.73 -13.68
CA GLY A 108 10.11 -7.29 -14.90
C GLY A 108 10.70 -8.47 -15.70
N ALA A 109 11.11 -8.20 -16.93
CA ALA A 109 11.63 -9.19 -17.89
C ALA A 109 12.87 -9.97 -17.39
N ASP A 110 13.58 -9.47 -16.38
CA ASP A 110 14.82 -10.05 -15.84
C ASP A 110 14.66 -10.71 -14.45
N ASN A 111 13.47 -11.24 -14.14
CA ASN A 111 13.16 -11.81 -12.80
C ASN A 111 13.31 -10.79 -11.64
N THR A 112 13.44 -9.51 -11.97
CA THR A 112 13.45 -8.39 -11.02
C THR A 112 12.01 -8.08 -10.66
N SER A 113 11.60 -8.48 -9.46
CA SER A 113 10.27 -8.14 -8.94
C SER A 113 10.31 -6.80 -8.21
N VAL A 114 9.62 -5.81 -8.76
CA VAL A 114 9.32 -4.57 -8.04
C VAL A 114 8.17 -4.89 -7.09
N LYS A 115 8.51 -4.86 -5.81
CA LYS A 115 7.59 -5.23 -4.75
C LYS A 115 6.55 -4.14 -4.52
N SER A 116 5.29 -4.55 -4.42
CA SER A 116 4.17 -3.63 -4.22
C SER A 116 4.30 -2.84 -2.91
N ILE A 117 3.66 -1.67 -2.85
CA ILE A 117 3.66 -0.81 -1.66
C ILE A 117 3.02 -1.52 -0.46
N PHE A 118 1.95 -2.29 -0.67
CA PHE A 118 1.34 -3.07 0.42
C PHE A 118 2.26 -4.18 0.89
N ASN A 119 2.87 -4.94 -0.03
CA ASN A 119 3.79 -6.02 0.35
C ASN A 119 5.05 -5.49 1.05
N SER A 120 5.58 -4.34 0.63
CA SER A 120 6.72 -3.71 1.32
C SER A 120 6.37 -3.29 2.74
N ARG A 121 5.19 -2.72 2.97
CA ARG A 121 4.69 -2.40 4.32
C ARG A 121 4.45 -3.64 5.17
N THR A 122 3.81 -4.67 4.62
CA THR A 122 3.56 -5.93 5.33
C THR A 122 4.86 -6.58 5.79
N GLU A 123 5.87 -6.65 4.93
CA GLU A 123 7.17 -7.20 5.35
C GLU A 123 7.90 -6.33 6.37
N ALA A 124 7.83 -5.00 6.25
CA ALA A 124 8.40 -4.11 7.25
C ALA A 124 7.77 -4.34 8.64
N ILE A 125 6.44 -4.46 8.69
CA ILE A 125 5.70 -4.78 9.92
C ILE A 125 6.08 -6.17 10.42
N ASN A 126 6.14 -7.20 9.57
CA ASN A 126 6.56 -8.55 9.96
C ASN A 126 8.00 -8.57 10.51
N SER A 127 8.91 -7.79 9.91
CA SER A 127 10.27 -7.67 10.44
C SER A 127 10.30 -6.96 11.79
N GLN A 128 9.43 -5.98 12.03
CA GLN A 128 9.30 -5.34 13.33
C GLN A 128 8.74 -6.31 14.37
N MET A 129 7.72 -7.09 14.03
CA MET A 129 7.18 -8.13 14.92
C MET A 129 8.27 -9.12 15.35
N LYS A 130 9.03 -9.68 14.40
CA LYS A 130 10.14 -10.61 14.73
C LYS A 130 11.17 -10.00 15.68
N ARG A 131 11.48 -8.70 15.51
CA ARG A 131 12.39 -7.99 16.42
C ARG A 131 11.78 -7.85 17.81
N PHE A 132 10.48 -7.56 17.91
CA PHE A 132 9.78 -7.52 19.19
C PHE A 132 9.73 -8.89 19.86
N ASP A 133 9.48 -9.97 19.12
CA ASP A 133 9.49 -11.33 19.67
C ASP A 133 10.85 -11.69 20.29
N THR A 134 11.94 -11.38 19.58
CA THR A 134 13.30 -11.59 20.10
C THR A 134 13.57 -10.75 21.36
N GLN A 135 13.06 -9.51 21.40
CA GLN A 135 13.19 -8.66 22.58
C GLN A 135 12.38 -9.21 23.77
N ILE A 136 11.17 -9.70 23.53
CA ILE A 136 10.32 -10.32 24.55
C ILE A 136 11.04 -11.54 25.13
N GLU A 137 11.52 -12.45 24.28
CA GLU A 137 12.24 -13.65 24.71
C GLU A 137 13.47 -13.31 25.57
N SER A 138 14.23 -12.28 25.18
CA SER A 138 15.40 -11.83 25.96
C SER A 138 15.00 -11.30 27.34
N ARG A 139 13.84 -10.66 27.45
CA ARG A 139 13.30 -10.11 28.70
C ARG A 139 12.74 -11.21 29.58
N GLU A 140 12.05 -12.19 29.02
CA GLU A 140 11.58 -13.38 29.76
C GLU A 140 12.75 -14.10 30.41
N ARG A 141 13.81 -14.42 29.65
CA ARG A 141 15.03 -15.03 30.21
C ARG A 141 15.71 -14.18 31.28
N TYR A 142 15.56 -12.86 31.23
CA TYR A 142 16.06 -11.98 32.29
C TYR A 142 15.20 -12.10 33.55
N VAL A 143 13.87 -12.08 33.41
CA VAL A 143 12.92 -12.28 34.51
C VAL A 143 13.16 -13.64 35.18
N ASP A 144 13.29 -14.71 34.41
CA ASP A 144 13.56 -16.06 34.94
C ASP A 144 14.85 -16.11 35.78
N ARG A 145 15.91 -15.44 35.31
CA ARG A 145 17.18 -15.36 36.06
C ARG A 145 17.05 -14.54 37.33
N VAL A 146 16.29 -13.45 37.30
CA VAL A 146 16.02 -12.63 38.49
C VAL A 146 15.22 -13.45 39.50
N GLU A 147 14.19 -14.17 39.06
CA GLU A 147 13.39 -15.06 39.90
C GLU A 147 14.24 -16.17 40.53
N ALA A 148 15.04 -16.89 39.74
CA ALA A 148 15.92 -17.94 40.25
C ALA A 148 16.92 -17.41 41.30
N ASN A 149 17.46 -16.20 41.08
CA ASN A 149 18.35 -15.54 42.04
C ASN A 149 17.61 -15.19 43.34
N LEU A 150 16.38 -14.67 43.24
CA LEU A 150 15.55 -14.36 44.39
C LEU A 150 15.22 -15.63 45.18
N ILE A 151 14.81 -16.72 44.52
CA ILE A 151 14.55 -18.02 45.16
C ILE A 151 15.79 -18.49 45.93
N THR A 152 16.97 -18.43 45.31
CA THR A 152 18.23 -18.84 45.96
C THR A 152 18.54 -17.98 47.18
N LYS A 153 18.34 -16.65 47.09
CA LYS A 153 18.51 -15.74 48.21
C LYS A 153 17.54 -16.05 49.35
N TYR A 154 16.27 -16.33 49.05
CA TYR A 154 15.29 -16.72 50.06
C TYR A 154 15.66 -18.03 50.74
N ALA A 155 16.08 -19.06 49.99
CA ALA A 155 16.53 -20.33 50.56
C ALA A 155 17.75 -20.15 51.49
N ASN A 156 18.70 -19.30 51.10
CA ASN A 156 19.86 -18.99 51.94
C ASN A 156 19.46 -18.26 53.23
N LEU A 157 18.52 -17.32 53.14
CA LEU A 157 18.00 -16.62 54.31
C LEU A 157 17.25 -17.57 55.25
N GLU A 158 16.46 -18.50 54.72
CA GLU A 158 15.79 -19.53 55.51
C GLU A 158 16.79 -20.46 56.22
N SER A 159 17.84 -20.88 55.52
CA SER A 159 18.92 -21.68 56.13
C SER A 159 19.63 -20.92 57.25
N LEU A 160 19.90 -19.62 57.06
CA LEU A 160 20.52 -18.78 58.08
C LEU A 160 19.60 -18.61 59.30
N ILE A 161 18.30 -18.40 59.09
CA ILE A 161 17.30 -18.34 60.18
C ILE A 161 17.22 -19.68 60.93
N SER A 162 17.23 -20.80 60.20
CA SER A 162 17.26 -22.14 60.80
C SER A 162 18.50 -22.35 61.67
N GLN A 163 19.68 -21.97 61.18
CA GLN A 163 20.93 -22.02 61.95
C GLN A 163 20.89 -21.10 63.18
N ILE A 164 20.40 -19.86 63.05
CA ILE A 164 20.25 -18.94 64.17
C ILE A 164 19.29 -19.52 65.23
N ASN A 165 18.15 -20.08 64.83
CA ASN A 165 17.23 -20.71 65.77
C ASN A 165 17.84 -21.93 66.46
N SER A 166 18.62 -22.75 65.74
CA SER A 166 19.32 -23.90 66.33
C SER A 166 20.43 -23.49 67.31
N ASN A 167 21.18 -22.43 67.01
CA ASN A 167 22.21 -21.89 67.89
C ASN A 167 21.60 -21.16 69.10
N GLY A 168 20.46 -20.49 68.91
CA GLY A 168 19.68 -19.92 69.99
C GLY A 168 19.19 -21.00 70.95
N ALA A 169 18.62 -22.09 70.43
CA ALA A 169 18.18 -23.22 71.26
C ALA A 169 19.33 -23.92 72.01
N ALA A 170 20.52 -24.02 71.41
CA ALA A 170 21.70 -24.59 72.05
C ALA A 170 22.37 -23.67 73.09
N LEU A 171 22.10 -22.36 73.06
CA LEU A 171 22.60 -21.39 74.05
C LEU A 171 21.66 -21.24 75.26
N PHE A 172 20.43 -21.73 75.17
CA PHE A 172 19.44 -21.70 76.26
C PHE A 172 19.12 -23.10 76.86
N ALA A 173 19.87 -24.13 76.48
CA ALA A 173 19.86 -25.47 77.08
C ALA A 173 21.15 -25.71 77.87
#